data_AF-A0A452CIJ4-F1
#
_entry.id   AF-A0A452CIJ4-F1
#
_cell.length_a   1.000
_cell.length_b   1.000
_cell.length_c   1.000
_cell.angle_alpha   90.00
_cell.angle_beta   90.00
_cell.angle_gamma   90.00
#
_symmetry.space_group_name_H-M   'P 1'
#
loop_
_entity.id
_entity.type
_entity.pdbx_description
1 polymer ?
#
loop_
_entity_poly.entity_id
_entity_poly.type
_entity_poly.pdbx_seq_one_letter_code
_entity_poly.pdbx_strand_id
1 'polypeptide(L)'
;MYKVDPPPDPKEVAAIEARRNQEKEQQSQFFNVWTRGMRVDAEALNSQAEEKKLRKAKKQSKVAAYGTDQVQYDMEQAERTHRLDKKVQEFWKQKQQLKKRRELDLWDSDPLRGEFPAHLGDNDPYWGPASLQCFSWEDLDRATCLRMQQEEFMHSLERPLQEQQQQQARVEENCADTLSEQLRLAMDLRATQLAKLEECCHKAIMSAKANANKAQEDFPLGLLNVDHRHTHGHYTMFMKGFNTRFTIFLTT
;
A
#
# COMPACT_ATOMS: atom_id res chain seq x y z
N MET A 1 56.89 127.83 89.54
CA MET A 1 55.76 127.64 88.63
C MET A 1 55.71 126.16 88.26
N TYR A 2 54.84 125.38 88.89
CA TYR A 2 54.65 123.96 88.58
C TYR A 2 53.87 123.87 87.27
N LYS A 3 54.45 123.25 86.23
CA LYS A 3 53.70 122.94 85.02
C LYS A 3 52.84 121.71 85.31
N VAL A 4 51.53 121.90 85.26
CA VAL A 4 50.54 120.82 85.31
C VAL A 4 50.27 120.45 83.85
N ASP A 5 50.75 119.28 83.42
CA ASP A 5 50.45 118.77 82.09
C ASP A 5 48.96 118.39 82.01
N PRO A 6 48.25 118.74 80.92
CA PRO A 6 46.84 118.38 80.75
C PRO A 6 46.68 116.85 80.63
N PRO A 7 45.51 116.30 81.03
CA PRO A 7 45.26 114.86 80.94
C PRO A 7 45.41 114.36 79.49
N PRO A 8 46.09 113.22 79.26
CA PRO A 8 46.34 112.69 77.92
C PRO A 8 45.04 112.42 77.12
N ASP A 9 45.06 112.71 75.81
CA ASP A 9 43.94 112.42 74.90
C ASP A 9 43.70 110.89 74.81
N PRO A 10 42.48 110.40 75.07
CA PRO A 10 42.15 108.97 75.02
C PRO A 10 42.49 108.30 73.66
N LYS A 11 42.48 109.06 72.55
CA LYS A 11 42.85 108.51 71.24
C LYS A 11 44.35 108.29 71.10
N GLU A 12 45.17 109.21 71.64
CA GLU A 12 46.62 109.08 71.68
C GLU A 12 47.04 107.94 72.61
N VAL A 13 46.37 107.80 73.75
CA VAL A 13 46.59 106.70 74.69
C VAL A 13 46.30 105.34 74.03
N ALA A 14 45.18 105.22 73.31
CA ALA A 14 44.82 103.99 72.60
C ALA A 14 45.81 103.65 71.45
N ALA A 15 46.31 104.65 70.72
CA ALA A 15 47.30 104.45 69.66
C ALA A 15 48.67 104.02 70.23
N ILE A 16 49.10 104.63 71.34
CA ILE A 16 50.33 104.26 72.05
C ILE A 16 50.20 102.84 72.62
N GLU A 17 49.04 102.47 73.15
CA GLU A 17 48.78 101.13 73.66
C GLU A 17 48.72 100.08 72.55
N ALA A 18 48.05 100.36 71.43
CA ALA A 18 48.01 99.48 70.26
C ALA A 18 49.42 99.24 69.69
N ARG A 19 50.24 100.29 69.62
CA ARG A 19 51.66 100.17 69.21
C ARG A 19 52.47 99.35 70.19
N ARG A 20 52.32 99.60 71.50
CA ARG A 20 52.98 98.80 72.54
C ARG A 20 52.56 97.32 72.48
N ASN A 21 51.30 97.04 72.14
CA ASN A 21 50.81 95.67 71.99
C ASN A 21 51.37 94.99 70.73
N GLN A 22 51.44 95.69 69.59
CA GLN A 22 52.10 95.19 68.38
C GLN A 22 53.60 94.94 68.59
N GLU A 23 54.31 95.83 69.29
CA GLU A 23 55.72 95.65 69.61
C GLU A 23 55.92 94.44 70.56
N LYS A 24 55.03 94.23 71.53
CA LYS A 24 55.04 93.03 72.39
C LYS A 24 54.75 91.74 71.62
N GLU A 25 53.83 91.76 70.66
CA GLU A 25 53.55 90.62 69.77
C GLU A 25 54.73 90.31 68.84
N GLN A 26 55.41 91.33 68.32
CA GLN A 26 56.62 91.15 67.52
C GLN A 26 57.79 90.61 68.36
N GLN A 27 57.98 91.13 69.58
CA GLN A 27 58.99 90.65 70.50
C GLN A 27 58.75 89.19 70.90
N SER A 28 57.51 88.82 71.27
CA SER A 28 57.19 87.45 71.65
C SER A 28 57.40 86.45 70.50
N GLN A 29 57.16 86.88 69.25
CA GLN A 29 57.44 86.09 68.05
C GLN A 29 58.94 85.98 67.75
N PHE A 30 59.71 87.04 67.97
CA PHE A 30 61.15 87.05 67.70
C PHE A 30 61.95 86.25 68.73
N PHE A 31 61.58 86.33 70.01
CA PHE A 31 62.24 85.60 71.09
C PHE A 31 61.93 84.10 71.11
N ASN A 32 60.79 83.67 70.56
CA ASN A 32 60.46 82.25 70.46
C ASN A 32 61.13 81.60 69.24
N VAL A 33 62.20 80.83 69.48
CA VAL A 33 62.98 80.13 68.45
C VAL A 33 62.11 79.20 67.59
N TRP A 34 61.08 78.58 68.17
CA TRP A 34 60.20 77.64 67.47
C TRP A 34 59.27 78.36 66.50
N THR A 35 58.69 79.50 66.92
CA THR A 35 57.87 80.37 66.07
C THR A 35 58.69 81.01 64.94
N ARG A 36 59.98 81.29 65.17
CA ARG A 36 60.90 81.83 64.16
C ARG A 36 61.33 80.80 63.11
N GLY A 37 61.57 79.55 63.52
CA GLY A 37 62.02 78.47 62.64
C GLY A 37 60.88 77.82 61.84
N MET A 38 59.67 77.73 62.40
CA MET A 38 58.53 77.01 61.80
C MET A 38 57.23 77.82 61.92
N ARG A 39 57.22 79.03 61.36
CA ARG A 39 56.01 79.87 61.33
C ARG A 39 54.97 79.26 60.39
N VAL A 40 53.89 78.72 60.96
CA VAL A 40 52.75 78.17 60.21
C VAL A 40 51.48 78.82 60.74
N ASP A 41 50.73 79.46 59.86
CA ASP A 41 49.41 80.00 60.16
C ASP A 41 48.36 78.87 60.06
N ALA A 42 48.07 78.25 61.21
CA ALA A 42 47.15 77.13 61.29
C ALA A 42 45.71 77.52 60.88
N GLU A 43 45.29 78.75 61.17
CA GLU A 43 43.94 79.23 60.86
C GLU A 43 43.76 79.47 59.36
N ALA A 44 44.76 80.09 58.71
CA ALA A 44 44.75 80.29 57.27
C ALA A 44 44.81 78.95 56.51
N LEU A 45 45.64 78.00 56.96
CA LEU A 45 45.70 76.66 56.36
C LEU A 45 44.39 75.89 56.53
N ASN A 46 43.76 75.98 57.70
CA ASN A 46 42.46 75.33 57.95
C ASN A 46 41.37 75.95 57.04
N SER A 47 41.37 77.28 56.90
CA SER A 47 40.47 77.99 55.98
C SER A 47 40.66 77.57 54.51
N GLN A 48 41.90 77.42 54.06
CA GLN A 48 42.21 76.92 52.71
C GLN A 48 41.78 75.46 52.52
N ALA A 49 41.95 74.61 53.54
CA ALA A 49 41.53 73.22 53.49
C ALA A 49 40.00 73.11 53.37
N GLU A 50 39.25 73.90 54.13
CA GLU A 50 37.78 73.96 54.06
C GLU A 50 37.30 74.52 52.71
N GLU A 51 37.92 75.58 52.18
CA GLU A 51 37.58 76.09 50.85
C GLU A 51 37.81 75.02 49.77
N LYS A 52 38.92 74.28 49.85
CA LYS A 52 39.22 73.18 48.92
C LYS A 52 38.20 72.05 49.02
N LYS A 53 37.73 71.71 50.22
CA LYS A 53 36.65 70.74 50.44
C LYS A 53 35.34 71.22 49.80
N LEU A 54 34.93 72.46 50.05
CA LEU A 54 33.73 73.05 49.46
C LEU A 54 33.80 73.09 47.92
N ARG A 55 34.94 73.49 47.36
CA ARG A 55 35.17 73.47 45.91
C ARG A 55 35.07 72.05 45.33
N LYS A 56 35.62 71.04 46.02
CA LYS A 56 35.55 69.64 45.59
C LYS A 56 34.11 69.12 45.66
N ALA A 57 33.39 69.38 46.75
CA ALA A 57 31.99 68.99 46.92
C ALA A 57 31.10 69.63 45.84
N LYS A 58 31.30 70.92 45.54
CA LYS A 58 30.57 71.61 44.46
C LYS A 58 30.87 71.02 43.08
N LYS A 59 32.12 70.64 42.80
CA LYS A 59 32.48 69.95 41.54
C LYS A 59 31.83 68.56 41.47
N GLN A 60 31.87 67.80 42.55
CA GLN A 60 31.24 66.48 42.62
C GLN A 60 29.73 66.57 42.42
N SER A 61 29.06 67.54 43.06
CA SER A 61 27.63 67.79 42.87
C SER A 61 27.29 68.13 41.41
N LYS A 62 28.11 68.97 40.75
CA LYS A 62 27.93 69.27 39.31
C LYS A 62 28.10 68.03 38.43
N VAL A 63 29.15 67.26 38.66
CA VAL A 63 29.41 66.02 37.89
C VAL A 63 28.29 65.01 38.12
N ALA A 64 27.78 64.88 39.34
CA ALA A 64 26.64 64.01 39.64
C ALA A 64 25.37 64.45 38.90
N ALA A 65 25.08 65.75 38.86
CA ALA A 65 23.94 66.30 38.11
C ALA A 65 24.05 66.03 36.60
N TYR A 66 25.22 66.26 35.99
CA TYR A 66 25.44 65.91 34.58
C TYR A 66 25.34 64.40 34.33
N GLY A 67 25.80 63.58 35.27
CA GLY A 67 25.65 62.12 35.20
C GLY A 67 24.19 61.69 35.18
N THR A 68 23.34 62.30 36.01
CA THR A 68 21.89 62.01 36.00
C THR A 68 21.22 62.44 34.71
N ASP A 69 21.56 63.61 34.16
CA ASP A 69 20.99 64.11 32.91
C ASP A 69 21.38 63.21 31.71
N GLN A 70 22.64 62.75 31.68
CA GLN A 70 23.12 61.82 30.66
C GLN A 70 22.37 60.48 30.72
N VAL A 71 22.20 59.92 31.93
CA VAL A 71 21.46 58.66 32.11
C VAL A 71 20.00 58.81 31.68
N GLN A 72 19.36 59.94 31.96
CA GLN A 72 17.99 60.21 31.50
C GLN A 72 17.91 60.27 29.97
N TYR A 73 18.84 60.98 29.34
CA TYR A 73 18.89 61.05 27.87
C TYR A 73 19.11 59.68 27.24
N ASP A 74 20.05 58.89 27.76
CA ASP A 74 20.34 57.55 27.24
C ASP A 74 19.15 56.61 27.43
N MET A 75 18.43 56.72 28.56
CA MET A 75 17.20 55.98 28.82
C MET A 75 16.08 56.36 27.85
N GLU A 76 15.87 57.66 27.58
CA GLU A 76 14.89 58.11 26.59
C GLU A 76 15.22 57.61 25.18
N GLN A 77 16.50 57.62 24.81
CA GLN A 77 16.93 57.11 23.50
C GLN A 77 16.71 55.60 23.39
N ALA A 78 17.06 54.83 24.42
CA ALA A 78 16.81 53.40 24.48
C ALA A 78 15.31 53.06 24.42
N GLU A 79 14.46 53.87 25.04
CA GLU A 79 13.01 53.66 24.97
C GLU A 79 12.47 53.97 23.56
N ARG A 80 13.00 54.98 22.88
CA ARG A 80 12.64 55.30 21.49
C ARG A 80 13.02 54.18 20.54
N THR A 81 14.24 53.63 20.65
CA THR A 81 14.68 52.50 19.80
C THR A 81 13.83 51.26 20.07
N HIS A 82 13.56 50.94 21.34
CA HIS A 82 12.69 49.83 21.71
C HIS A 82 11.26 50.00 21.14
N ARG A 83 10.69 51.22 21.20
CA ARG A 83 9.38 51.51 20.61
C ARG A 83 9.38 51.33 19.09
N LEU A 84 10.47 51.69 18.40
CA LEU A 84 10.60 51.49 16.96
C LEU A 84 10.72 50.00 16.61
N ASP A 85 11.57 49.25 17.30
CA ASP A 85 11.74 47.81 17.08
C ASP A 85 10.42 47.05 17.32
N LYS A 86 9.68 47.42 18.36
CA LYS A 86 8.36 46.84 18.63
C LYS A 86 7.39 47.08 17.46
N LYS A 87 7.35 48.30 16.92
CA LYS A 87 6.52 48.63 15.74
C LYS A 87 6.94 47.85 14.50
N VAL A 88 8.25 47.68 14.28
CA VAL A 88 8.78 46.88 13.17
C VAL A 88 8.37 45.41 13.32
N GLN A 89 8.49 44.85 14.52
CA GLN A 89 8.05 43.49 14.80
C GLN A 89 6.54 43.31 14.61
N GLU A 90 5.73 44.25 15.08
CA GLU A 90 4.28 44.24 14.87
C GLU A 90 3.94 44.32 13.38
N PHE A 91 4.66 45.15 12.62
CA PHE A 91 4.50 45.25 11.17
C PHE A 91 4.84 43.93 10.47
N TRP A 92 5.96 43.29 10.79
CA TRP A 92 6.31 41.97 10.26
C TRP A 92 5.26 40.93 10.62
N LYS A 93 4.81 40.91 11.88
CA LYS A 93 3.72 40.02 12.33
C LYS A 93 2.40 40.27 11.62
N GLN A 94 2.08 41.47 11.17
CA GLN A 94 0.80 41.76 10.51
C GLN A 94 0.85 41.58 8.98
N LYS A 95 1.93 42.04 8.36
CA LYS A 95 2.06 42.16 6.90
C LYS A 95 2.90 41.05 6.29
N GLN A 96 3.89 40.52 7.00
CA GLN A 96 4.76 39.44 6.53
C GLN A 96 4.40 38.07 7.11
N GLN A 97 3.15 37.88 7.55
CA GLN A 97 2.68 36.54 7.89
C GLN A 97 2.88 35.63 6.68
N LEU A 98 3.48 34.46 6.89
CA LEU A 98 3.58 33.41 5.87
C LEU A 98 2.23 33.20 5.19
N LYS A 99 1.14 33.15 5.97
CA LYS A 99 -0.27 33.03 5.55
C LYS A 99 -0.82 34.11 4.62
N LYS A 100 -0.07 35.18 4.31
CA LYS A 100 -0.46 36.20 3.31
C LYS A 100 0.43 36.20 2.07
N ARG A 101 1.40 35.29 1.97
CA ARG A 101 2.24 35.17 0.78
C ARG A 101 1.43 34.55 -0.36
N ARG A 102 1.64 35.03 -1.58
CA ARG A 102 0.95 34.51 -2.78
C ARG A 102 1.37 33.08 -3.15
N GLU A 103 2.50 32.61 -2.61
CA GLU A 103 3.11 31.31 -2.89
C GLU A 103 2.92 30.31 -1.73
N LEU A 104 1.94 30.53 -0.85
CA LEU A 104 1.70 29.63 0.27
C LEU A 104 1.50 28.19 -0.17
N ASP A 105 0.73 28.00 -1.23
CA ASP A 105 0.41 26.69 -1.77
C ASP A 105 1.67 25.92 -2.21
N LEU A 106 2.77 26.62 -2.53
CA LEU A 106 4.05 26.02 -2.93
C LEU A 106 4.95 25.67 -1.74
N TRP A 107 4.83 26.38 -0.61
CA TRP A 107 5.68 26.23 0.57
C TRP A 107 5.00 25.53 1.75
N ASP A 108 3.72 25.19 1.63
CA ASP A 108 3.01 24.42 2.64
C ASP A 108 3.69 23.06 2.82
N SER A 109 3.84 22.63 4.08
CA SER A 109 4.60 21.42 4.44
C SER A 109 3.91 20.12 4.03
N ASP A 110 2.71 20.20 3.48
CA ASP A 110 1.93 19.04 3.04
C ASP A 110 1.18 19.34 1.73
N PRO A 111 1.90 19.53 0.61
CA PRO A 111 1.29 19.80 -0.70
C PRO A 111 0.37 18.65 -1.15
N LEU A 112 0.67 17.44 -0.70
CA LEU A 112 -0.06 16.20 -1.03
C LEU A 112 -1.46 16.11 -0.40
N ARG A 113 -1.80 16.92 0.61
CA ARG A 113 -3.15 16.94 1.21
C ARG A 113 -4.19 17.69 0.38
N GLY A 114 -3.75 18.57 -0.53
CA GLY A 114 -4.63 19.38 -1.39
C GLY A 114 -4.54 19.03 -2.87
N GLU A 115 -3.49 18.32 -3.28
CA GLU A 115 -3.34 17.86 -4.66
C GLU A 115 -4.34 16.75 -4.98
N PHE A 116 -5.15 16.98 -6.01
CA PHE A 116 -5.97 15.92 -6.59
C PHE A 116 -5.05 14.85 -7.17
N PRO A 117 -5.33 13.55 -6.94
CA PRO A 117 -4.62 12.46 -7.60
C PRO A 117 -4.48 12.75 -9.09
N ALA A 118 -3.25 12.60 -9.61
CA ALA A 118 -2.95 12.80 -11.02
C ALA A 118 -3.77 11.88 -11.95
N HIS A 119 -4.38 10.82 -11.41
CA HIS A 119 -5.33 9.98 -12.11
C HIS A 119 -6.39 9.52 -11.11
N LEU A 120 -7.62 10.03 -11.25
CA LEU A 120 -8.74 9.78 -10.34
C LEU A 120 -9.76 8.76 -10.91
N GLY A 121 -9.62 8.43 -12.20
CA GLY A 121 -10.44 7.45 -12.93
C GLY A 121 -10.41 7.66 -14.44
N ASP A 122 -10.89 6.68 -15.19
CA ASP A 122 -10.75 6.61 -16.66
C ASP A 122 -11.63 7.60 -17.45
N ASN A 123 -12.64 8.19 -16.81
CA ASN A 123 -13.62 9.08 -17.44
C ASN A 123 -13.76 10.42 -16.69
N ASP A 124 -12.65 11.12 -16.52
CA ASP A 124 -12.68 12.49 -16.00
C ASP A 124 -12.73 13.51 -17.16
N PRO A 125 -13.75 14.39 -17.20
CA PRO A 125 -13.88 15.43 -18.23
C PRO A 125 -12.72 16.43 -18.30
N TYR A 126 -11.87 16.51 -17.27
CA TYR A 126 -10.75 17.45 -17.22
C TYR A 126 -9.52 17.03 -18.06
N TRP A 127 -9.39 15.75 -18.40
CA TRP A 127 -8.20 15.25 -19.11
C TRP A 127 -8.38 15.31 -20.63
N GLY A 128 -7.88 16.39 -21.23
CA GLY A 128 -7.75 16.49 -22.68
C GLY A 128 -6.53 15.76 -23.24
N PRO A 129 -6.39 15.61 -24.57
CA PRO A 129 -5.25 14.94 -25.21
C PRO A 129 -3.88 15.55 -24.88
N ALA A 130 -3.85 16.84 -24.53
CA ALA A 130 -2.63 17.55 -24.13
C ALA A 130 -2.09 17.17 -22.75
N SER A 131 -2.94 16.57 -21.89
CA SER A 131 -2.54 16.15 -20.54
C SER A 131 -1.57 14.97 -20.55
N LEU A 132 -1.56 14.16 -21.63
CA LEU A 132 -0.81 12.91 -21.75
C LEU A 132 -1.09 11.90 -20.62
N GLN A 133 -2.20 12.05 -19.89
CA GLN A 133 -2.59 11.14 -18.81
C GLN A 133 -3.51 10.02 -19.30
N CYS A 134 -4.27 10.27 -20.36
CA CYS A 134 -5.15 9.29 -20.98
C CYS A 134 -4.70 9.04 -22.41
N PHE A 135 -4.40 7.78 -22.74
CA PHE A 135 -4.04 7.38 -24.08
C PHE A 135 -5.12 6.49 -24.68
N SER A 136 -5.58 6.83 -25.88
CA SER A 136 -6.60 6.05 -26.59
C SER A 136 -6.12 4.66 -27.06
N TRP A 137 -4.83 4.35 -26.96
CA TRP A 137 -4.30 3.01 -27.27
C TRP A 137 -4.40 2.07 -26.07
N GLU A 138 -4.56 2.60 -24.86
CA GLU A 138 -4.74 1.82 -23.63
C GLU A 138 -6.16 1.26 -23.62
N ASP A 139 -6.33 0.14 -24.31
CA ASP A 139 -7.61 -0.55 -24.48
C ASP A 139 -7.95 -1.30 -23.19
N LEU A 140 -8.63 -0.61 -22.27
CA LEU A 140 -9.15 -1.18 -21.02
C LEU A 140 -10.16 -2.31 -21.29
N ASP A 141 -10.87 -2.24 -22.40
CA ASP A 141 -11.87 -3.22 -22.83
C ASP A 141 -11.26 -4.41 -23.58
N ARG A 142 -9.94 -4.42 -23.82
CA ARG A 142 -9.24 -5.49 -24.55
C ARG A 142 -9.55 -6.88 -24.01
N ALA A 143 -9.60 -7.02 -22.69
CA ALA A 143 -9.91 -8.28 -22.05
C ALA A 143 -11.35 -8.73 -22.37
N THR A 144 -12.31 -7.81 -22.38
CA THR A 144 -13.71 -8.07 -22.74
C THR A 144 -13.84 -8.38 -24.22
N CYS A 145 -13.20 -7.60 -25.09
CA CYS A 145 -13.13 -7.86 -26.53
C CYS A 145 -12.58 -9.26 -26.85
N LEU A 146 -11.50 -9.68 -26.17
CA LEU A 146 -10.93 -11.01 -26.37
C LEU A 146 -11.86 -12.14 -25.89
N ARG A 147 -12.55 -11.96 -24.75
CA ARG A 147 -13.55 -12.94 -24.31
C ARG A 147 -14.69 -13.06 -25.31
N MET A 148 -15.23 -11.95 -25.80
CA MET A 148 -16.29 -11.96 -26.81
C MET A 148 -15.80 -12.64 -28.09
N GLN A 149 -14.59 -12.34 -28.55
CA GLN A 149 -13.99 -12.99 -29.72
C GLN A 149 -13.85 -14.51 -29.52
N GLN A 150 -13.45 -14.94 -28.32
CA GLN A 150 -13.34 -16.35 -27.99
C GLN A 150 -14.72 -17.02 -27.96
N GLU A 151 -15.73 -16.39 -27.37
CA GLU A 151 -17.12 -16.88 -27.34
C GLU A 151 -17.68 -17.02 -28.75
N GLU A 152 -17.53 -16.01 -29.60
CA GLU A 152 -17.92 -16.06 -31.02
C GLU A 152 -17.21 -17.19 -31.77
N PHE A 153 -15.91 -17.38 -31.50
CA PHE A 153 -15.15 -18.48 -32.08
C PHE A 153 -15.69 -19.84 -31.62
N MET A 154 -15.98 -20.01 -30.32
CA MET A 154 -16.57 -21.24 -29.80
C MET A 154 -17.94 -21.52 -30.40
N HIS A 155 -18.82 -20.52 -30.45
CA HIS A 155 -20.14 -20.63 -31.09
C HIS A 155 -20.04 -20.98 -32.58
N SER A 156 -19.02 -20.47 -33.29
CA SER A 156 -18.80 -20.82 -34.70
C SER A 156 -18.47 -22.31 -34.89
N LEU A 157 -17.84 -22.95 -33.91
CA LEU A 157 -17.46 -24.37 -33.95
C LEU A 157 -18.57 -25.32 -33.47
N GLU A 158 -19.56 -24.82 -32.74
CA GLU A 158 -20.68 -25.63 -32.23
C GLU A 158 -21.52 -26.24 -33.37
N ARG A 159 -21.81 -25.47 -34.44
CA ARG A 159 -22.63 -25.98 -35.55
C ARG A 159 -21.99 -27.18 -36.29
N PRO A 160 -20.72 -27.11 -36.75
CA PRO A 160 -20.07 -28.26 -37.37
C PRO A 160 -19.98 -29.48 -36.44
N LEU A 161 -19.73 -29.27 -35.14
CA LEU A 161 -19.67 -30.37 -34.17
C LEU A 161 -21.03 -31.04 -33.99
N GLN A 162 -22.10 -30.25 -33.90
CA GLN A 162 -23.46 -30.76 -33.80
C GLN A 162 -23.88 -31.52 -35.05
N GLU A 163 -23.55 -31.01 -36.24
CA GLU A 163 -23.80 -31.69 -37.52
C GLU A 163 -23.04 -33.02 -37.58
N GLN A 164 -21.77 -33.05 -37.19
CA GLN A 164 -20.97 -34.27 -37.13
C GLN A 164 -21.57 -35.31 -36.18
N GLN A 165 -22.01 -34.89 -34.99
CA GLN A 165 -22.64 -35.78 -34.02
C GLN A 165 -23.97 -36.34 -34.54
N GLN A 166 -24.80 -35.51 -35.19
CA GLN A 166 -26.03 -35.99 -35.82
C GLN A 166 -25.75 -37.00 -36.94
N GLN A 167 -24.72 -36.76 -37.75
CA GLN A 167 -24.33 -37.67 -38.81
C GLN A 167 -23.87 -39.01 -38.25
N GLN A 168 -23.06 -38.99 -37.18
CA GLN A 168 -22.60 -40.19 -36.49
C GLN A 168 -23.77 -40.98 -35.90
N ALA A 169 -24.71 -40.31 -35.22
CA ALA A 169 -25.90 -40.94 -34.67
C ALA A 169 -26.76 -41.60 -35.76
N ARG A 170 -26.93 -40.95 -36.92
CA ARG A 170 -27.64 -41.53 -38.07
C ARG A 170 -26.94 -42.77 -38.63
N VAL A 171 -25.60 -42.75 -38.69
CA VAL A 171 -24.82 -43.92 -39.14
C VAL A 171 -24.99 -45.07 -38.15
N GLU A 172 -24.91 -44.80 -36.86
CA GLU A 172 -25.11 -45.81 -35.81
C GLU A 172 -26.52 -46.40 -35.83
N GLU A 173 -27.55 -45.56 -36.00
CA GLU A 173 -28.95 -45.98 -36.17
C GLU A 173 -29.11 -46.89 -37.39
N ASN A 174 -28.60 -46.48 -38.57
CA ASN A 174 -28.64 -47.31 -39.77
C ASN A 174 -27.87 -48.63 -39.61
N CYS A 175 -26.74 -48.63 -38.91
CA CYS A 175 -25.99 -49.84 -38.59
C CYS A 175 -26.77 -50.77 -37.66
N ALA A 176 -27.46 -50.23 -36.65
CA ALA A 176 -28.32 -51.01 -35.76
C ALA A 176 -29.53 -51.59 -36.50
N ASP A 177 -30.17 -50.81 -37.38
CA ASP A 177 -31.29 -51.25 -38.20
C ASP A 177 -30.88 -52.36 -39.17
N THR A 178 -29.77 -52.20 -39.88
CA THR A 178 -29.27 -53.23 -40.79
C THR A 178 -28.90 -54.52 -40.06
N LEU A 179 -28.32 -54.44 -38.86
CA LEU A 179 -28.06 -55.60 -38.02
C LEU A 179 -29.35 -56.27 -37.54
N SER A 180 -30.35 -55.48 -37.13
CA SER A 180 -31.67 -55.97 -36.72
C SER A 180 -32.38 -56.71 -37.87
N GLU A 181 -32.35 -56.14 -39.08
CA GLU A 181 -32.89 -56.77 -40.29
C GLU A 181 -32.17 -58.07 -40.63
N GLN A 182 -30.84 -58.11 -40.53
CA GLN A 182 -30.08 -59.36 -40.73
C GLN A 182 -30.45 -60.43 -39.71
N LEU A 183 -30.60 -60.07 -38.44
CA LEU A 183 -31.03 -60.98 -37.39
C LEU A 183 -32.45 -61.52 -37.64
N ARG A 184 -33.38 -60.65 -38.05
CA ARG A 184 -34.75 -61.04 -38.42
C ARG A 184 -34.74 -62.05 -39.57
N LEU A 185 -34.01 -61.77 -40.65
CA LEU A 185 -33.88 -62.67 -41.80
C LEU A 185 -33.27 -64.03 -41.41
N ALA A 186 -32.26 -64.03 -40.53
CA ALA A 186 -31.65 -65.27 -40.03
C ALA A 186 -32.61 -66.09 -39.17
N MET A 187 -33.42 -65.44 -38.34
CA MET A 187 -34.47 -66.08 -37.54
C MET A 187 -35.56 -66.69 -38.44
N ASP A 188 -36.02 -65.96 -39.45
CA ASP A 188 -37.02 -66.44 -40.41
C ASP A 188 -36.47 -67.65 -41.18
N LEU A 189 -35.22 -67.59 -41.67
CA LEU A 189 -34.57 -68.70 -42.33
C LEU A 189 -34.53 -69.94 -41.42
N ARG A 190 -34.11 -69.78 -40.16
CA ARG A 190 -34.09 -70.87 -39.18
C ARG A 190 -35.48 -71.44 -38.92
N ALA A 191 -36.50 -70.59 -38.81
CA ALA A 191 -37.88 -71.01 -38.65
C ALA A 191 -38.37 -71.84 -39.85
N THR A 192 -38.06 -71.43 -41.09
CA THR A 192 -38.40 -72.23 -42.28
C THR A 192 -37.67 -73.56 -42.34
N GLN A 193 -36.41 -73.62 -41.90
CA GLN A 193 -35.64 -74.86 -41.84
C GLN A 193 -36.23 -75.83 -40.81
N LEU A 194 -36.59 -75.33 -39.62
CA LEU A 194 -37.25 -76.12 -38.57
C LEU A 194 -38.61 -76.64 -39.03
N ALA A 195 -39.44 -75.81 -39.65
CA ALA A 195 -40.74 -76.24 -40.19
C ALA A 195 -40.61 -77.35 -41.24
N LYS A 196 -39.62 -77.24 -42.16
CA LYS A 196 -39.33 -78.30 -43.15
C LYS A 196 -38.88 -79.60 -42.47
N LEU A 197 -38.01 -79.52 -41.46
CA LEU A 197 -37.55 -80.69 -40.71
C LEU A 197 -38.71 -81.35 -39.95
N GLU A 198 -39.57 -80.57 -39.29
CA GLU A 198 -40.77 -81.06 -38.61
C GLU A 198 -41.73 -81.76 -39.58
N GLU A 199 -41.97 -81.19 -40.75
CA GLU A 199 -42.80 -81.80 -41.79
C GLU A 199 -42.20 -83.14 -42.27
N CYS A 200 -40.89 -83.19 -42.50
CA CYS A 200 -40.17 -84.42 -42.86
C CYS A 200 -40.26 -85.48 -41.75
N CYS A 201 -40.06 -85.11 -40.48
CA CYS A 201 -40.22 -85.99 -39.34
C CYS A 201 -41.66 -86.50 -39.23
N HIS A 202 -42.66 -85.63 -39.40
CA HIS A 202 -44.06 -86.01 -39.37
C HIS A 202 -44.38 -87.02 -40.49
N LYS A 203 -43.91 -86.76 -41.71
CA LYS A 203 -44.02 -87.70 -42.85
C LYS A 203 -43.36 -89.05 -42.55
N ALA A 204 -42.16 -89.05 -41.96
CA ALA A 204 -41.45 -90.27 -41.57
C ALA A 204 -42.16 -91.06 -40.47
N ILE A 205 -42.73 -90.38 -39.47
CA ILE A 205 -43.54 -91.01 -38.42
C ILE A 205 -44.82 -91.60 -39.03
N MET A 206 -45.50 -90.86 -39.90
CA MET A 206 -46.71 -91.34 -40.56
C MET A 206 -46.44 -92.54 -41.47
N SER A 207 -45.34 -92.54 -42.23
CA SER A 207 -44.95 -93.69 -43.04
C SER A 207 -44.54 -94.89 -42.19
N ALA A 208 -43.80 -94.69 -41.09
CA ALA A 208 -43.45 -95.74 -40.14
C ALA A 208 -44.70 -96.33 -39.46
N LYS A 209 -45.65 -95.49 -39.04
CA LYS A 209 -46.96 -95.94 -38.50
C LYS A 209 -47.76 -96.72 -39.53
N ALA A 210 -47.83 -96.24 -40.78
CA ALA A 210 -48.52 -96.95 -41.85
C ALA A 210 -47.88 -98.32 -42.13
N ASN A 211 -46.55 -98.41 -42.13
CA ASN A 211 -45.82 -99.66 -42.30
C ASN A 211 -46.02 -100.61 -41.10
N ALA A 212 -46.03 -100.09 -39.86
CA ALA A 212 -46.32 -100.88 -38.67
C ALA A 212 -47.77 -101.38 -38.66
N ASN A 213 -48.74 -100.56 -39.07
CA ASN A 213 -50.13 -100.98 -39.22
C ASN A 213 -50.27 -102.10 -40.27
N LYS A 214 -49.59 -101.99 -41.43
CA LYS A 214 -49.52 -103.07 -42.42
C LYS A 214 -48.89 -104.34 -41.86
N ALA A 215 -47.75 -104.24 -41.16
CA ALA A 215 -47.10 -105.38 -40.53
C ALA A 215 -47.95 -106.03 -39.42
N GLN A 216 -48.80 -105.25 -38.75
CA GLN A 216 -49.75 -105.73 -37.74
C GLN A 216 -51.00 -106.37 -38.37
N GLU A 217 -51.43 -105.91 -39.54
CA GLU A 217 -52.43 -106.59 -40.40
C GLU A 217 -51.89 -107.90 -41.02
N ASP A 218 -50.58 -108.01 -41.25
CA ASP A 218 -49.91 -109.24 -41.70
C ASP A 218 -49.62 -110.22 -40.53
N PHE A 219 -49.68 -109.77 -39.27
CA PHE A 219 -49.39 -110.59 -38.08
C PHE A 219 -50.46 -111.66 -37.67
N PRO A 220 -51.65 -111.79 -38.29
CA PRO A 220 -52.45 -113.00 -38.20
C PRO A 220 -52.18 -114.02 -39.33
N LEU A 221 -51.26 -113.77 -40.28
CA LEU A 221 -51.01 -114.67 -41.43
C LEU A 221 -49.68 -115.45 -41.35
N GLY A 222 -48.86 -115.21 -40.32
CA GLY A 222 -47.55 -115.85 -40.12
C GLY A 222 -47.55 -117.19 -39.35
N LEU A 223 -48.70 -117.64 -38.81
CA LEU A 223 -48.80 -118.90 -38.07
C LEU A 223 -49.26 -120.11 -38.92
N LEU A 224 -49.38 -119.96 -40.24
CA LEU A 224 -49.85 -121.02 -41.15
C LEU A 224 -48.87 -121.39 -42.28
N ASN A 225 -47.65 -120.82 -42.31
CA ASN A 225 -46.71 -120.97 -43.45
C ASN A 225 -45.29 -121.45 -43.07
N VAL A 226 -45.14 -122.26 -42.00
CA VAL A 226 -43.84 -122.83 -41.59
C VAL A 226 -43.62 -124.29 -42.05
N ASP A 227 -44.62 -124.97 -42.61
CA ASP A 227 -44.50 -126.42 -42.86
C ASP A 227 -44.04 -126.86 -44.26
N HIS A 228 -43.73 -125.96 -45.20
CA HIS A 228 -43.28 -126.37 -46.54
C HIS A 228 -42.05 -125.61 -47.01
N ARG A 229 -40.86 -126.11 -46.64
CA ARG A 229 -39.65 -126.27 -47.50
C ARG A 229 -38.41 -126.53 -46.64
N HIS A 230 -38.34 -127.74 -46.09
CA HIS A 230 -37.08 -128.44 -45.89
C HIS A 230 -36.88 -129.36 -47.10
N THR A 231 -35.89 -129.07 -47.96
CA THR A 231 -35.02 -130.06 -48.63
C THR A 231 -34.09 -129.38 -49.65
N HIS A 232 -32.80 -129.73 -49.54
CA HIS A 232 -31.67 -129.54 -50.48
C HIS A 232 -31.25 -128.08 -50.76
N GLY A 233 -30.08 -127.57 -50.32
CA GLY A 233 -28.79 -128.20 -50.06
C GLY A 233 -27.90 -128.09 -51.30
N HIS A 234 -26.90 -127.19 -51.28
CA HIS A 234 -25.53 -127.41 -51.77
C HIS A 234 -24.61 -126.24 -51.37
N TYR A 235 -23.48 -126.59 -50.77
CA TYR A 235 -22.40 -125.77 -50.26
C TYR A 235 -21.57 -125.11 -51.37
N THR A 236 -21.02 -123.91 -51.12
CA THR A 236 -19.56 -123.66 -51.10
C THR A 236 -19.23 -122.34 -50.39
N MET A 237 -18.25 -122.42 -49.50
CA MET A 237 -17.62 -121.30 -48.78
C MET A 237 -16.85 -120.39 -49.74
N PHE A 238 -16.83 -119.08 -49.47
CA PHE A 238 -15.54 -118.37 -49.42
C PHE A 238 -15.54 -117.29 -48.34
N MET A 239 -14.48 -117.36 -47.56
CA MET A 239 -14.15 -116.61 -46.36
C MET A 239 -13.45 -115.28 -46.73
N LYS A 240 -13.54 -114.33 -45.79
CA LYS A 240 -12.59 -113.23 -45.47
C LYS A 240 -12.66 -111.93 -46.27
N GLY A 241 -12.84 -110.85 -45.52
CA GLY A 241 -12.62 -109.46 -45.93
C GLY A 241 -12.85 -108.45 -44.81
N PHE A 242 -12.38 -108.73 -43.59
CA PHE A 242 -12.20 -107.70 -42.56
C PHE A 242 -11.10 -106.73 -43.02
N ASN A 243 -11.40 -105.43 -43.10
CA ASN A 243 -10.40 -104.38 -42.92
C ASN A 243 -11.10 -103.08 -42.45
N THR A 244 -11.33 -102.89 -41.16
CA THR A 244 -10.52 -102.05 -40.24
C THR A 244 -9.97 -100.73 -40.80
N ARG A 245 -10.39 -99.65 -40.11
CA ARG A 245 -9.59 -98.53 -39.55
C ARG A 245 -9.36 -97.24 -40.35
N PHE A 246 -9.93 -96.17 -39.76
CA PHE A 246 -9.26 -94.95 -39.28
C PHE A 246 -8.51 -94.04 -40.27
N THR A 247 -9.00 -92.81 -40.47
CA THR A 247 -8.30 -91.50 -40.30
C THR A 247 -9.26 -90.37 -40.70
N ILE A 248 -9.80 -89.57 -39.76
CA ILE A 248 -9.34 -88.23 -39.32
C ILE A 248 -8.97 -87.29 -40.48
N PHE A 249 -9.69 -86.18 -40.65
CA PHE A 249 -9.11 -84.85 -40.78
C PHE A 249 -10.12 -83.75 -40.38
N LEU A 250 -9.69 -82.92 -39.43
CA LEU A 250 -10.26 -81.63 -39.09
C LEU A 250 -10.09 -80.64 -40.25
N THR A 251 -11.12 -79.84 -40.50
CA THR A 251 -11.16 -78.46 -41.05
C THR A 251 -12.66 -78.14 -41.21
N THR A 252 -13.24 -77.02 -40.80
CA THR A 252 -12.79 -75.64 -40.53
C THR A 252 -13.88 -74.99 -39.69
#